data_AF-A0A1M6MYE1-F1
#
_entry.id   AF-A0A1M6MYE1-F1
#
_cell.length_a   1.000
_cell.length_b   1.000
_cell.length_c   1.000
_cell.angle_alpha   90.00
_cell.angle_beta   90.00
_cell.angle_gamma   90.00
#
_symmetry.space_group_name_H-M   'P 1'
#
loop_
_entity.id
_entity.type
_entity.pdbx_description
1 polymer ?
#
loop_
_entity_poly.entity_id
_entity_poly.type
_entity_poly.pdbx_seq_one_letter_code
_entity_poly.pdbx_strand_id
1 'polypeptide(L)'
;MIGMKGKDTIYYPKLDEMVAFSVNWLPFKNWWEEIVFRDKFGNEISRSSLIKTSTNQDGGAHVDEALDEIYYDLSKNNSLETSIFDGETSSPIPNPEKAAIRQIGHEVLKTLLIDYEKKQTAKVDIWLGGSELIVGNKPSPLPKNKKIGRNEKCPCGSSKKYKHCHGK
;
A
#
# COMPACT_ATOMS: atom_id res chain seq x y z
N MET A 1 -2.77 5.57 -0.54
CA MET A 1 -3.17 6.98 -0.79
C MET A 1 -2.23 7.53 -1.84
N ILE A 2 -2.73 8.39 -2.71
CA ILE A 2 -1.98 9.02 -3.78
C ILE A 2 -1.98 10.52 -3.51
N GLY A 3 -0.80 11.12 -3.50
CA GLY A 3 -0.61 12.56 -3.39
C GLY A 3 -0.19 13.13 -4.74
N MET A 4 -0.80 14.23 -5.17
CA MET A 4 -0.52 14.86 -6.46
C MET A 4 0.03 16.27 -6.26
N LYS A 5 1.10 16.59 -6.99
CA LYS A 5 1.67 17.94 -7.07
C LYS A 5 1.91 18.28 -8.54
N GLY A 6 0.97 19.02 -9.15
CA GLY A 6 0.93 19.14 -10.62
C GLY A 6 0.86 17.76 -11.29
N LYS A 7 1.84 17.44 -12.15
CA LYS A 7 1.93 16.12 -12.81
C LYS A 7 2.65 15.05 -11.97
N ASP A 8 3.31 15.44 -10.88
CA ASP A 8 4.07 14.51 -10.05
C ASP A 8 3.13 13.74 -9.11
N THR A 9 3.37 12.44 -9.00
CA THR A 9 2.59 11.53 -8.16
C THR A 9 3.47 10.96 -7.04
N ILE A 10 2.98 11.02 -5.81
CA ILE A 10 3.63 10.50 -4.61
C ILE A 10 2.71 9.46 -3.97
N TYR A 11 3.27 8.30 -3.62
CA TYR A 11 2.51 7.23 -2.99
C TYR A 11 2.70 7.24 -1.48
N TYR A 12 1.59 7.16 -0.75
CA TYR A 12 1.55 7.27 0.69
C TYR A 12 0.77 6.11 1.32
N PRO A 13 1.39 5.29 2.19
CA PRO A 13 0.72 4.16 2.82
C PRO A 13 -0.16 4.63 3.99
N LYS A 14 -1.44 4.21 4.00
CA LYS A 14 -2.46 4.65 4.98
C LYS A 14 -2.51 3.81 6.26
N LEU A 15 -1.77 2.70 6.36
CA LEU A 15 -1.90 1.76 7.47
C LEU A 15 -1.91 2.44 8.86
N ASP A 16 -1.01 3.42 9.07
CA ASP A 16 -0.86 4.10 10.36
C ASP A 16 -1.81 5.30 10.56
N GLU A 17 -2.75 5.55 9.65
CA GLU A 17 -3.72 6.67 9.71
C GLU A 17 -5.17 6.18 9.63
N MET A 18 -5.37 4.88 9.48
CA MET A 18 -6.69 4.26 9.38
C MET A 18 -7.26 3.98 10.77
N VAL A 19 -7.91 4.98 11.37
CA VAL A 19 -8.57 4.84 12.69
C VAL A 19 -9.79 3.90 12.62
N ALA A 20 -10.42 3.79 11.45
CA ALA A 20 -11.65 3.04 11.23
C ALA A 20 -11.45 1.54 10.95
N PHE A 21 -10.20 1.07 10.75
CA PHE A 21 -9.91 -0.32 10.41
C PHE A 21 -9.03 -0.97 11.47
N SER A 22 -9.40 -2.17 11.92
CA SER A 22 -8.55 -2.94 12.82
C SER A 22 -7.35 -3.50 12.05
N VAL A 23 -6.14 -3.13 12.48
CA VAL A 23 -4.91 -3.72 11.96
C VAL A 23 -4.72 -5.08 12.63
N ASN A 24 -4.98 -6.14 11.86
CA ASN A 24 -4.90 -7.52 12.35
C ASN A 24 -3.63 -8.20 11.84
N TRP A 25 -2.99 -9.00 12.70
CA TRP A 25 -1.93 -9.92 12.26
C TRP A 25 -2.56 -11.08 11.49
N LEU A 26 -2.10 -11.29 10.26
CA LEU A 26 -2.56 -12.37 9.40
C LEU A 26 -1.45 -13.40 9.18
N PRO A 27 -1.78 -14.71 9.02
CA PRO A 27 -0.83 -15.67 8.48
C PRO A 27 -0.30 -15.20 7.13
N PHE A 28 1.01 -15.35 6.90
CA PHE A 28 1.67 -14.85 5.69
C PHE A 28 0.92 -15.24 4.42
N LYS A 29 0.49 -16.50 4.28
CA LYS A 29 -0.26 -16.98 3.11
C LYS A 29 -1.53 -16.18 2.87
N ASN A 30 -2.32 -15.92 3.92
CA ASN A 30 -3.59 -15.21 3.80
C ASN A 30 -3.36 -13.75 3.42
N TRP A 31 -2.37 -13.11 4.03
CA TRP A 31 -1.96 -11.75 3.67
C TRP A 31 -1.43 -11.70 2.22
N TRP A 32 -0.62 -12.67 1.83
CA TRP A 32 0.04 -12.70 0.52
C TRP A 32 -0.93 -12.94 -0.63
N GLU A 33 -1.96 -13.77 -0.42
CA GLU A 33 -2.97 -14.06 -1.44
C GLU A 33 -4.22 -13.17 -1.36
N GLU A 34 -4.23 -12.17 -0.47
CA GLU A 34 -5.37 -11.25 -0.38
C GLU A 34 -5.53 -10.45 -1.68
N ILE A 35 -6.77 -10.37 -2.17
CA ILE A 35 -7.15 -9.60 -3.35
C ILE A 35 -7.15 -8.11 -2.98
N VAL A 36 -6.27 -7.35 -3.64
CA VAL A 36 -6.14 -5.89 -3.45
C VAL A 36 -6.85 -5.09 -4.53
N PHE A 37 -7.07 -5.67 -5.70
CA PHE A 37 -7.88 -5.07 -6.76
C PHE A 37 -8.86 -6.07 -7.35
N ARG A 38 -10.02 -5.54 -7.73
CA ARG A 38 -11.00 -6.18 -8.61
C ARG A 38 -11.24 -5.18 -9.74
N ASP A 39 -10.99 -5.58 -10.97
CA ASP A 39 -11.23 -4.72 -12.12
C ASP A 39 -12.65 -4.90 -12.67
N LYS A 40 -13.02 -4.09 -13.66
CA LYS A 40 -14.35 -4.14 -14.29
C LYS A 40 -14.62 -5.43 -15.07
N PHE A 41 -13.57 -6.13 -15.50
CA PHE A 41 -13.66 -7.36 -16.25
C PHE A 41 -13.84 -8.58 -15.32
N GLY A 42 -13.79 -8.36 -14.00
CA GLY A 42 -13.91 -9.39 -12.98
C GLY A 42 -12.57 -10.04 -12.63
N ASN A 43 -11.45 -9.52 -13.13
CA ASN A 43 -10.14 -10.01 -12.76
C ASN A 43 -9.83 -9.63 -11.32
N GLU A 44 -9.26 -10.59 -10.57
CA GLU A 44 -8.81 -10.39 -9.20
C GLU A 44 -7.29 -10.31 -9.18
N ILE A 45 -6.75 -9.27 -8.56
CA ILE A 45 -5.31 -9.08 -8.41
C ILE A 45 -4.97 -9.16 -6.92
N SER A 46 -4.20 -10.18 -6.55
CA SER A 46 -3.68 -10.39 -5.20
C SER A 46 -2.42 -9.57 -4.94
N ARG A 47 -2.01 -9.44 -3.67
CA ARG A 47 -0.68 -8.88 -3.32
C ARG A 47 0.44 -9.66 -4.02
N SER A 48 0.34 -10.99 -4.03
CA SER A 48 1.34 -11.88 -4.61
C SER A 48 1.51 -11.68 -6.12
N SER A 49 0.40 -11.68 -6.86
CA SER A 49 0.39 -11.48 -8.31
C SER A 49 0.89 -10.09 -8.67
N LEU A 50 0.40 -9.05 -7.99
CA LEU A 50 0.83 -7.67 -8.23
C LEU A 50 2.35 -7.49 -8.10
N ILE A 51 2.93 -8.02 -7.02
CA ILE A 51 4.37 -7.89 -6.76
C ILE A 51 5.18 -8.71 -7.77
N LYS A 52 4.78 -9.97 -8.03
CA LYS A 52 5.47 -10.83 -8.99
C LYS A 52 5.48 -10.21 -10.40
N THR A 53 4.34 -9.70 -10.85
CA THR A 53 4.23 -9.06 -12.16
C THR A 53 5.06 -7.78 -12.25
N SER A 54 4.97 -6.90 -11.23
CA SER A 54 5.79 -5.68 -11.18
C SER A 54 7.29 -6.00 -11.21
N THR A 55 7.76 -7.04 -10.51
CA THR A 55 9.17 -7.42 -10.53
C THR A 55 9.66 -7.97 -11.87
N ASN A 56 8.78 -8.62 -12.64
CA ASN A 56 9.12 -9.14 -13.96
C ASN A 56 9.19 -8.00 -14.99
N GLN A 57 8.23 -7.07 -14.97
CA GLN A 57 8.10 -6.04 -16.01
C GLN A 57 8.96 -4.79 -15.78
N ASP A 58 9.07 -4.28 -14.54
CA ASP A 58 9.83 -3.05 -14.27
C ASP A 58 11.37 -3.27 -14.31
N GLY A 59 11.81 -4.52 -14.42
CA GLY A 59 13.22 -4.93 -14.51
C GLY A 59 13.68 -5.42 -15.89
N GLY A 60 12.80 -5.47 -16.90
CA GLY A 60 13.13 -5.86 -18.27
C GLY A 60 13.17 -7.36 -18.57
N ALA A 61 12.59 -8.22 -17.72
CA ALA A 61 12.55 -9.66 -17.92
C ALA A 61 11.10 -10.16 -17.96
N HIS A 62 10.52 -10.24 -19.16
CA HIS A 62 9.18 -10.79 -19.38
C HIS A 62 9.18 -12.31 -19.19
N VAL A 63 8.46 -12.81 -18.19
CA VAL A 63 8.38 -14.25 -17.89
C VAL A 63 6.95 -14.79 -18.06
N ASP A 64 5.91 -13.95 -18.18
CA ASP A 64 4.52 -14.44 -18.24
C ASP A 64 3.55 -13.48 -18.95
N GLU A 65 3.16 -13.80 -20.19
CA GLU A 65 2.42 -12.90 -21.10
C GLU A 65 0.97 -12.60 -20.67
N ALA A 66 0.29 -13.52 -19.97
CA ALA A 66 -1.09 -13.33 -19.52
C ALA A 66 -1.22 -12.48 -18.24
N LEU A 67 -0.24 -12.59 -17.32
CA LEU A 67 -0.14 -11.69 -16.17
C LEU A 67 0.22 -10.27 -16.60
N ASP A 68 0.82 -10.14 -17.79
CA ASP A 68 1.18 -8.85 -18.35
C ASP A 68 -0.03 -8.03 -18.78
N GLU A 69 -1.06 -8.65 -19.36
CA GLU A 69 -2.26 -7.96 -19.82
C GLU A 69 -3.08 -7.36 -18.66
N ILE A 70 -3.35 -8.13 -17.60
CA ILE A 70 -4.11 -7.64 -16.43
C ILE A 70 -3.39 -6.47 -15.75
N TYR A 71 -2.06 -6.56 -15.59
CA TYR A 71 -1.27 -5.49 -15.00
C TYR A 71 -1.14 -4.27 -15.93
N TYR A 72 -1.02 -4.50 -17.23
CA TYR A 72 -1.04 -3.44 -18.24
C TYR A 72 -2.38 -2.69 -18.20
N ASP A 73 -3.48 -3.42 -18.12
CA ASP A 73 -4.82 -2.84 -18.05
C ASP A 73 -5.04 -2.01 -16.78
N LEU A 74 -4.53 -2.51 -15.63
CA LEU A 74 -4.53 -1.78 -14.37
C LEU A 74 -3.68 -0.49 -14.45
N SER A 75 -2.48 -0.58 -15.02
CA SER A 75 -1.50 0.51 -14.98
C SER A 75 -1.64 1.53 -16.11
N LYS A 76 -2.24 1.15 -17.25
CA LYS A 76 -2.33 1.97 -18.47
C LYS A 76 -3.76 2.21 -18.95
N ASN A 77 -4.67 1.25 -18.81
CA ASN A 77 -6.01 1.34 -19.40
C ASN A 77 -7.13 1.67 -18.40
N ASN A 78 -6.78 2.06 -17.17
CA ASN A 78 -7.74 2.40 -16.11
C ASN A 78 -8.83 1.32 -15.94
N SER A 79 -8.42 0.04 -15.86
CA SER A 79 -9.37 -1.08 -15.74
C SER A 79 -10.25 -1.04 -14.48
N LEU A 80 -9.85 -0.23 -13.48
CA LEU A 80 -10.64 0.05 -12.29
C LEU A 80 -11.82 1.02 -12.53
N GLU A 81 -11.88 1.67 -13.69
CA GLU A 81 -12.87 2.72 -14.04
C GLU A 81 -13.02 3.79 -12.96
N THR A 82 -11.92 4.07 -12.25
CA THR A 82 -11.92 5.06 -11.18
C THR A 82 -11.30 6.35 -11.68
N SER A 83 -12.02 7.44 -11.49
CA SER A 83 -11.57 8.77 -11.86
C SER A 83 -11.65 9.73 -10.69
N ILE A 84 -10.74 10.69 -10.71
CA ILE A 84 -10.65 11.82 -9.81
C ILE A 84 -11.35 12.97 -10.50
N PHE A 85 -12.23 13.65 -9.77
CA PHE A 85 -12.82 14.91 -10.21
C PHE A 85 -12.22 16.05 -9.40
N ASP A 86 -11.51 16.96 -10.05
CA ASP A 86 -10.87 18.12 -9.41
C ASP A 86 -11.78 19.36 -9.33
N GLY A 87 -13.02 19.25 -9.81
CA GLY A 87 -13.98 20.35 -9.93
C GLY A 87 -14.18 20.84 -11.38
N GLU A 88 -13.18 20.64 -12.25
CA GLU A 88 -13.20 21.07 -13.65
C GLU A 88 -13.07 19.89 -14.62
N THR A 89 -12.21 18.92 -14.29
CA THR A 89 -11.88 17.77 -15.13
C THR A 89 -11.95 16.46 -14.37
N SER A 90 -12.33 15.40 -15.10
CA SER A 90 -12.26 14.02 -14.62
C SER A 90 -11.04 13.35 -15.22
N SER A 91 -10.15 12.82 -14.38
CA SER A 91 -8.94 12.12 -14.83
C SER A 91 -8.77 10.78 -14.11
N PRO A 92 -8.25 9.73 -14.77
CA PRO A 92 -7.99 8.45 -14.12
C PRO A 92 -7.07 8.59 -12.90
N ILE A 93 -7.25 7.71 -11.90
CA ILE A 93 -6.31 7.63 -10.79
C ILE A 93 -4.91 7.26 -11.34
N PRO A 94 -3.85 8.05 -11.05
CA PRO A 94 -2.54 7.77 -11.58
C PRO A 94 -1.89 6.61 -10.81
N ASN A 95 -1.47 5.58 -11.56
CA ASN A 95 -0.64 4.46 -11.11
C ASN A 95 -1.14 3.80 -9.80
N PRO A 96 -2.39 3.28 -9.76
CA PRO A 96 -2.93 2.61 -8.58
C PRO A 96 -2.07 1.42 -8.12
N GLU A 97 -1.42 0.73 -9.04
CA GLU A 97 -0.50 -0.38 -8.78
C GLU A 97 0.67 0.05 -7.89
N LYS A 98 1.28 1.21 -8.16
CA LYS A 98 2.40 1.74 -7.37
C LYS A 98 1.95 2.17 -5.97
N ALA A 99 0.72 2.68 -5.86
CA ALA A 99 0.13 3.01 -4.56
C ALA A 99 -0.05 1.75 -3.70
N ALA A 100 -0.53 0.66 -4.29
CA ALA A 100 -0.68 -0.62 -3.61
C ALA A 100 0.69 -1.24 -3.25
N ILE A 101 1.66 -1.26 -4.17
CA ILE A 101 3.02 -1.76 -3.90
C ILE A 101 3.66 -1.00 -2.74
N ARG A 102 3.49 0.33 -2.68
CA ARG A 102 3.98 1.15 -1.56
C ARG A 102 3.32 0.77 -0.23
N GLN A 103 2.01 0.48 -0.24
CA GLN A 103 1.26 0.03 0.93
C GLN A 103 1.74 -1.36 1.40
N ILE A 104 1.92 -2.31 0.46
CA ILE A 104 2.44 -3.65 0.73
C ILE A 104 3.85 -3.57 1.33
N GLY A 105 4.74 -2.76 0.75
CA GLY A 105 6.08 -2.54 1.28
C GLY A 105 6.08 -1.96 2.70
N HIS A 106 5.17 -1.03 2.98
CA HIS A 106 5.00 -0.50 4.34
C HIS A 106 4.57 -1.57 5.34
N GLU A 107 3.59 -2.41 4.98
CA GLU A 107 3.13 -3.52 5.81
C GLU A 107 4.27 -4.51 6.13
N VAL A 108 5.05 -4.90 5.12
CA VAL A 108 6.22 -5.77 5.29
C VAL A 108 7.24 -5.14 6.25
N LEU A 109 7.57 -3.86 6.06
CA LEU A 109 8.52 -3.18 6.94
C LEU A 109 8.01 -3.10 8.38
N LYS A 110 6.71 -2.84 8.59
CA LYS A 110 6.10 -2.85 9.93
C LYS A 110 6.09 -4.23 10.58
N THR A 111 6.00 -5.30 9.78
CA THR A 111 6.08 -6.68 10.27
C THR A 111 7.51 -7.07 10.65
N LEU A 112 8.48 -6.76 9.80
CA LEU A 112 9.87 -7.18 9.99
C LEU A 112 10.64 -6.29 10.97
N LEU A 113 10.29 -5.00 11.03
CA LEU A 113 10.99 -3.98 11.80
C LEU A 113 10.00 -3.30 12.75
N ILE A 114 9.95 -3.76 14.01
CA ILE A 114 8.96 -3.24 14.98
C ILE A 114 9.09 -1.73 15.23
N ASP A 115 10.31 -1.20 15.22
CA ASP A 115 10.57 0.23 15.40
C ASP A 115 10.55 1.03 14.08
N TYR A 116 10.11 0.41 12.97
CA TYR A 116 9.98 1.13 11.70
C TYR A 116 8.88 2.18 11.78
N GLU A 117 9.30 3.41 11.51
CA GLU A 117 8.44 4.55 11.24
C GLU A 117 8.66 4.97 9.79
N LYS A 118 7.56 5.09 9.02
CA LYS A 118 7.64 5.72 7.70
C LYS A 118 8.06 7.18 7.89
N LYS A 119 9.10 7.59 7.17
CA LYS A 119 9.51 9.00 7.08
C LYS A 119 8.98 9.55 5.77
N GLN A 120 7.95 10.37 5.82
CA GLN A 120 7.41 11.01 4.62
C GLN A 120 7.15 12.48 4.90
N THR A 121 7.85 13.33 4.16
CA THR A 121 7.85 14.80 4.26
C THR A 121 7.26 15.49 3.03
N ALA A 122 6.67 14.70 2.12
CA ALA A 122 6.13 15.18 0.87
C ALA A 122 5.00 16.20 1.10
N LYS A 123 5.15 17.37 0.48
CA LYS A 123 4.09 18.39 0.36
C LYS A 123 3.48 18.23 -1.03
N VAL A 124 2.21 17.86 -1.05
CA VAL A 124 1.40 17.69 -2.26
C VAL A 124 0.19 18.61 -2.16
N ASP A 125 -0.43 18.89 -3.30
CA ASP A 125 -1.56 19.81 -3.38
C ASP A 125 -2.87 19.07 -3.08
N ILE A 126 -2.98 17.83 -3.56
CA ILE A 126 -4.17 17.00 -3.44
C ILE A 126 -3.79 15.62 -2.91
N TRP A 127 -4.56 15.10 -1.96
CA TRP A 127 -4.53 13.72 -1.51
C TRP A 127 -5.78 12.96 -1.94
N LEU A 128 -5.57 11.74 -2.41
CA LEU A 128 -6.60 10.82 -2.88
C LEU A 128 -6.51 9.51 -2.12
N GLY A 129 -7.62 9.05 -1.55
CA GLY A 129 -7.66 7.67 -1.10
C GLY A 129 -9.06 7.19 -0.74
N GLY A 130 -9.51 6.17 -1.46
CA GLY A 130 -10.91 5.77 -1.47
C GLY A 130 -11.74 6.81 -2.23
N SER A 131 -12.96 7.07 -1.77
CA SER A 131 -13.87 8.09 -2.29
C SER A 131 -13.57 9.52 -1.80
N GLU A 132 -12.44 9.73 -1.13
CA GLU A 132 -12.15 10.98 -0.42
C GLU A 132 -11.02 11.76 -1.11
N LEU A 133 -11.29 13.02 -1.42
CA LEU A 133 -10.35 14.00 -1.98
C LEU A 133 -10.08 15.08 -0.93
N ILE A 134 -8.82 15.25 -0.54
CA ILE A 134 -8.40 16.21 0.49
C ILE A 134 -7.44 17.20 -0.15
N VAL A 135 -7.81 18.49 -0.15
CA VAL A 135 -6.96 19.59 -0.61
C VAL A 135 -6.07 20.07 0.54
N GLY A 136 -4.75 20.13 0.30
CA GLY A 136 -3.79 20.65 1.28
C GLY A 136 -3.24 19.59 2.26
N ASN A 137 -3.29 19.89 3.56
CA ASN A 137 -2.50 19.14 4.55
C ASN A 137 -3.01 17.71 4.80
N LYS A 138 -2.05 16.80 4.96
CA LYS A 138 -2.26 15.36 5.22
C LYS A 138 -3.13 15.13 6.49
N PRO A 139 -3.87 14.00 6.58
CA PRO A 139 -4.47 13.55 7.84
C PRO A 139 -3.40 13.33 8.94
N SER A 140 -3.70 13.77 10.17
CA SER A 140 -2.78 13.70 11.29
C SER A 140 -2.33 12.25 11.55
N PRO A 141 -1.01 11.99 11.77
CA PRO A 141 -0.56 10.66 12.13
C PRO A 141 -1.24 10.18 13.41
N LEU A 142 -1.56 8.89 13.49
CA LEU A 142 -2.00 8.28 14.75
C LEU A 142 -0.92 8.47 15.85
N PRO A 143 -1.32 8.53 17.13
CA PRO A 143 -0.39 8.56 18.25
C PRO A 143 0.67 7.47 18.11
N LYS A 144 1.93 7.83 18.31
CA LYS A 144 3.04 6.87 18.17
C LYS A 144 2.82 5.67 19.08
N ASN A 145 2.90 4.48 18.52
CA ASN A 145 2.96 3.26 19.33
C ASN A 145 4.20 3.31 20.23
N LYS A 146 4.02 2.93 21.49
CA LYS A 146 5.11 2.82 22.47
C LYS A 146 6.19 1.88 21.91
N LYS A 147 7.45 2.30 21.92
CA LYS A 147 8.58 1.42 21.60
C LYS A 147 8.54 0.19 22.49
N ILE A 148 8.63 -1.00 21.89
CA ILE A 148 8.59 -2.23 22.66
C ILE A 148 9.89 -2.40 23.45
N GLY A 149 9.76 -2.68 24.75
CA GLY A 149 10.90 -3.01 25.59
C GLY A 149 11.50 -4.37 25.22
N ARG A 150 12.83 -4.50 25.30
CA ARG A 150 13.58 -5.74 25.02
C ARG A 150 13.04 -6.99 25.75
N ASN A 151 12.46 -6.80 26.94
CA ASN A 151 11.90 -7.86 27.78
C ASN A 151 10.37 -7.99 27.71
N GLU A 152 9.65 -7.10 27.00
CA GLU A 152 8.19 -7.17 26.83
C GLU A 152 7.80 -8.33 25.88
N LYS A 153 6.53 -8.77 25.93
CA LYS A 153 6.01 -9.83 25.06
C LYS A 153 6.06 -9.37 23.60
N CYS A 154 6.56 -10.23 22.72
CA CYS A 154 6.67 -9.95 21.30
C CYS A 154 5.28 -9.73 20.68
N PRO A 155 5.07 -8.68 19.86
CA PRO A 155 3.75 -8.29 19.37
C PRO A 155 3.20 -9.25 18.31
N CYS A 156 4.03 -10.17 17.79
CA CYS A 156 3.62 -11.21 16.84
C CYS A 156 2.79 -12.36 17.47
N GLY A 157 2.48 -12.31 18.77
CA GLY A 157 1.68 -13.35 19.44
C GLY A 157 2.43 -14.62 19.84
N SER A 158 3.74 -14.73 19.58
CA SER A 158 4.54 -15.94 19.87
C SER A 158 4.76 -16.27 21.36
N SER A 159 4.18 -15.48 22.28
CA SER A 159 4.40 -15.54 23.73
C SER A 159 5.87 -15.37 24.21
N LYS A 160 6.83 -15.25 23.30
CA LYS A 160 8.26 -15.01 23.59
C LYS A 160 8.51 -13.55 23.96
N LYS A 161 9.58 -13.28 24.73
CA LYS A 161 10.10 -11.90 24.91
C LYS A 161 10.65 -11.36 23.59
N TYR A 162 10.55 -10.06 23.36
CA TYR A 162 11.00 -9.41 22.13
C TYR A 162 12.43 -9.83 21.72
N LYS A 163 13.39 -9.80 22.66
CA LYS A 163 14.79 -10.24 22.44
C LYS A 163 15.01 -11.68 21.99
N HIS A 164 14.02 -12.54 22.13
CA HIS A 164 14.09 -13.95 21.75
C HIS A 164 13.24 -14.27 20.52
N CYS A 165 12.69 -13.24 19.86
CA CYS A 165 11.87 -13.36 18.67
C CYS A 165 12.31 -12.32 17.62
N HIS A 166 11.56 -11.23 17.43
CA HIS A 166 11.84 -10.21 16.42
C HIS A 166 12.95 -9.21 16.82
N GLY A 167 13.40 -9.22 18.08
CA GLY A 167 14.48 -8.34 18.58
C GLY A 167 15.83 -9.04 18.71
N LYS A 168 16.06 -10.07 17.90
CA LYS A 168 17.35 -10.77 17.80
C LYS A 168 18.36 -9.92 17.03
#